data_AF-A0A7C8CTQ5-F1
#
_entry.id   AF-A0A7C8CTQ5-F1
#
_cell.length_a   1.000
_cell.length_b   1.000
_cell.length_c   1.000
_cell.angle_alpha   90.00
_cell.angle_beta   90.00
_cell.angle_gamma   90.00
#
_symmetry.space_group_name_H-M   'P 1'
#
loop_
_entity.id
_entity.type
_entity.pdbx_description
1 polymer ?
#
loop_
_entity_poly.entity_id
_entity_poly.type
_entity_poly.pdbx_seq_one_letter_code
_entity_poly.pdbx_strand_id
1 'polypeptide(L)'
;MIDSLVELSTPLDPTLTSDHHDRQLHARRALLEELRHSSRAMGLEALDRFRQVEGAPAEAPVLVRVYLLDVAAHAATLETQPLLETLTLEYGHKMDIRTEAMLLLGQVAPARAVELIGPLLATKRTSTMPADEFMLKAYATGCAGADVDPVPMLVDVATNIFKEQAARHQAVKRLGDHKTRLSQQALRAILVESTGNAYLRRKAAQSIRKVFPREEACAIFHEISQLEADLNFKLFVADMIRDNCE
;
A
#
# COMPACT_ATOMS: atom_id res chain seq x y z
N MET A 1 17.74 -24.13 -0.06
CA MET A 1 16.55 -23.44 0.49
C MET A 1 15.84 -22.62 -0.57
N ILE A 2 16.55 -21.90 -1.44
CA ILE A 2 15.94 -21.16 -2.55
C ILE A 2 15.16 -22.09 -3.50
N ASP A 3 15.69 -23.27 -3.81
CA ASP A 3 14.95 -24.26 -4.62
C ASP A 3 13.62 -24.67 -3.98
N SER A 4 13.61 -24.90 -2.68
CA SER A 4 12.39 -25.21 -1.92
C SER A 4 11.39 -24.04 -1.94
N LEU A 5 11.88 -22.79 -1.92
CA LEU A 5 11.03 -21.62 -2.10
C LEU A 5 10.39 -21.61 -3.50
N VAL A 6 11.17 -21.90 -4.54
CA VAL A 6 10.68 -21.97 -5.93
C VAL A 6 9.60 -23.05 -6.07
N GLU A 7 9.82 -24.25 -5.51
CA GLU A 7 8.85 -25.34 -5.51
C GLU A 7 7.56 -24.95 -4.77
N LEU A 8 7.66 -24.39 -3.56
CA LEU A 8 6.50 -23.96 -2.77
C LEU A 8 5.74 -22.77 -3.38
N SER A 9 6.40 -22.01 -4.25
CA SER A 9 5.84 -20.85 -4.94
C SER A 9 5.29 -21.19 -6.33
N THR A 10 5.54 -22.41 -6.80
CA THR A 10 4.96 -22.93 -8.04
C THR A 10 3.53 -23.41 -7.76
N PRO A 11 2.52 -23.00 -8.56
CA PRO A 11 1.15 -23.43 -8.36
C PRO A 11 1.02 -24.96 -8.38
N LEU A 12 0.31 -25.50 -7.41
CA LEU A 12 -0.08 -26.91 -7.43
C LEU A 12 -1.14 -27.16 -8.50
N ASP A 13 -1.36 -28.44 -8.81
CA ASP A 13 -2.48 -28.88 -9.63
C ASP A 13 -3.80 -28.37 -9.03
N PRO A 14 -4.63 -27.64 -9.81
CA PRO A 14 -5.88 -27.06 -9.32
C PRO A 14 -6.94 -28.10 -8.93
N THR A 15 -6.73 -29.38 -9.24
CA THR A 15 -7.62 -30.48 -8.87
C THR A 15 -7.37 -31.00 -7.45
N LEU A 16 -6.29 -30.56 -6.79
CA LEU A 16 -6.03 -30.93 -5.40
C LEU A 16 -7.04 -30.28 -4.45
N THR A 17 -7.27 -30.95 -3.33
CA THR A 17 -8.16 -30.48 -2.28
C THR A 17 -7.55 -29.29 -1.53
N SER A 18 -8.41 -28.47 -0.90
CA SER A 18 -8.02 -27.23 -0.21
C SER A 18 -6.89 -27.42 0.80
N ASP A 19 -6.88 -28.55 1.53
CA ASP A 19 -5.87 -28.84 2.55
C ASP A 19 -4.44 -28.94 1.99
N HIS A 20 -4.26 -29.29 0.72
CA HIS A 20 -2.95 -29.26 0.07
C HIS A 20 -2.49 -27.83 -0.21
N HIS A 21 -3.40 -26.99 -0.72
CA HIS A 21 -3.13 -25.58 -0.98
C HIS A 21 -2.84 -24.82 0.32
N ASP A 22 -3.60 -25.10 1.38
CA ASP A 22 -3.40 -24.49 2.70
C ASP A 22 -2.05 -24.90 3.31
N ARG A 23 -1.70 -26.20 3.24
CA ARG A 23 -0.38 -26.69 3.69
C ARG A 23 0.76 -26.02 2.92
N GLN A 24 0.67 -25.91 1.59
CA GLN A 24 1.68 -25.24 0.78
C GLN A 24 1.79 -23.75 1.15
N LEU A 25 0.67 -23.06 1.34
CA LEU A 25 0.64 -21.65 1.73
C LEU A 25 1.33 -21.42 3.08
N HIS A 26 1.06 -22.25 4.08
CA HIS A 26 1.68 -22.15 5.40
C HIS A 26 3.19 -22.43 5.34
N ALA A 27 3.60 -23.51 4.67
CA ALA A 27 5.00 -23.86 4.50
C ALA A 27 5.77 -22.74 3.77
N ARG A 28 5.18 -22.18 2.71
CA ARG A 28 5.77 -21.07 1.94
C ARG A 28 5.97 -19.83 2.80
N ARG A 29 4.95 -19.43 3.58
CA ARG A 29 5.04 -18.24 4.44
C ARG A 29 6.13 -18.39 5.50
N ALA A 30 6.22 -19.56 6.13
CA ALA A 30 7.26 -19.84 7.11
C ALA A 30 8.66 -19.77 6.49
N LEU A 31 8.87 -20.43 5.34
CA LEU A 31 10.16 -20.42 4.66
C LEU A 31 10.55 -19.02 4.14
N LEU A 32 9.59 -18.25 3.62
CA LEU A 32 9.84 -16.89 3.16
C LEU A 32 10.32 -15.99 4.30
N GLU A 33 9.68 -16.09 5.47
CA GLU A 33 10.05 -15.29 6.63
C GLU A 33 11.43 -15.67 7.17
N GLU A 34 11.76 -16.96 7.17
CA GLU A 34 13.11 -17.44 7.49
C GLU A 34 14.15 -16.91 6.50
N LEU A 35 13.85 -16.96 5.20
CA LEU A 35 14.76 -16.53 4.14
C LEU A 35 15.00 -15.02 4.14
N ARG A 36 14.01 -14.19 4.48
CA ARG A 36 14.18 -12.73 4.61
C ARG A 36 15.25 -12.35 5.65
N HIS A 37 15.38 -13.15 6.70
CA HIS A 37 16.33 -12.93 7.81
C HIS A 37 17.57 -13.81 7.68
N SER A 38 17.76 -14.46 6.54
CA SER A 38 18.88 -15.38 6.30
C SER A 38 20.17 -14.62 5.98
N SER A 39 21.22 -15.36 5.64
CA SER A 39 22.51 -14.76 5.33
C SER A 39 22.48 -14.00 4.00
N ARG A 40 23.38 -13.01 3.87
CA ARG A 40 23.63 -12.30 2.62
C ARG A 40 23.85 -13.23 1.42
N ALA A 41 24.51 -14.37 1.63
CA ALA A 41 24.73 -15.35 0.57
C ALA A 41 23.42 -15.91 -0.01
N MET A 42 22.42 -16.17 0.84
CA MET A 42 21.09 -16.60 0.40
C MET A 42 20.34 -15.50 -0.35
N GLY A 43 20.48 -14.24 0.08
CA GLY A 43 19.93 -13.09 -0.64
C GLY A 43 20.53 -12.95 -2.05
N LEU A 44 21.84 -13.13 -2.18
CA LEU A 44 22.53 -13.12 -3.48
C LEU A 44 22.10 -14.29 -4.38
N GLU A 45 21.96 -15.49 -3.81
CA GLU A 45 21.44 -16.66 -4.53
C GLU A 45 20.01 -16.40 -5.05
N ALA A 46 19.14 -15.81 -4.22
CA ALA A 46 17.79 -15.42 -4.62
C ALA A 46 17.80 -14.37 -5.74
N LEU A 47 18.70 -13.38 -5.66
CA LEU A 47 18.86 -12.33 -6.67
C LEU A 47 19.32 -12.90 -8.02
N ASP A 48 20.29 -13.81 -8.02
CA ASP A 48 20.78 -14.45 -9.24
C ASP A 48 19.71 -15.36 -9.84
N ARG A 49 18.97 -16.09 -9.00
CA ARG A 49 17.82 -16.89 -9.45
C ARG A 49 16.72 -16.02 -10.04
N PHE A 50 16.42 -14.87 -9.44
CA PHE A 50 15.46 -13.90 -9.96
C PHE A 50 15.84 -13.45 -11.38
N ARG A 51 17.10 -13.05 -11.60
CA ARG A 51 17.59 -12.62 -12.92
C ARG A 51 17.45 -13.70 -13.99
N GLN A 52 17.73 -14.96 -13.63
CA GLN A 52 17.57 -16.10 -14.53
C GLN A 52 16.11 -16.30 -14.94
N VAL A 53 15.16 -16.22 -13.99
CA VAL A 53 13.73 -16.43 -14.29
C VAL A 53 13.07 -15.22 -14.93
N GLU A 54 13.59 -14.02 -14.71
CA GLU A 54 13.08 -12.80 -15.36
C GLU A 54 13.43 -12.79 -16.85
N GLY A 55 14.67 -13.15 -17.21
CA GLY A 55 15.16 -13.19 -18.59
C GLY A 55 14.81 -14.47 -19.37
N ALA A 56 14.21 -15.47 -18.74
CA ALA A 56 13.84 -16.72 -19.40
C ALA A 56 12.62 -16.57 -20.34
N PRO A 57 12.61 -17.22 -21.53
CA PRO A 57 11.46 -17.22 -22.44
C PRO A 57 10.22 -17.90 -21.86
N ALA A 58 10.43 -18.89 -20.99
CA ALA A 58 9.36 -19.54 -20.25
C ALA A 58 8.92 -18.64 -19.09
N GLU A 59 7.64 -18.30 -19.03
CA GLU A 59 7.11 -17.46 -17.96
C GLU A 59 7.08 -18.23 -16.63
N ALA A 60 8.16 -18.12 -15.85
CA ALA A 60 8.13 -18.52 -14.46
C ALA A 60 6.94 -17.84 -13.74
N PRO A 61 6.20 -18.57 -12.87
CA PRO A 61 5.05 -18.02 -12.17
C PRO A 61 5.38 -16.70 -11.46
N VAL A 62 4.43 -15.76 -11.45
CA VAL A 62 4.63 -14.42 -10.85
C VAL A 62 5.05 -14.52 -9.38
N LEU A 63 4.46 -15.45 -8.61
CA LEU A 63 4.81 -15.66 -7.20
C LEU A 63 6.27 -16.07 -6.99
N VAL A 64 6.84 -16.90 -7.89
CA VAL A 64 8.25 -17.27 -7.82
C VAL A 64 9.12 -16.03 -7.97
N ARG A 65 8.83 -15.17 -8.95
CA ARG A 65 9.59 -13.94 -9.19
C ARG A 65 9.49 -12.97 -8.00
N VAL A 66 8.28 -12.75 -7.50
CA VAL A 66 8.00 -11.88 -6.36
C VAL A 66 8.76 -12.34 -5.11
N TYR A 67 8.70 -13.62 -4.76
CA TYR A 67 9.34 -14.09 -3.53
C TYR A 67 10.87 -14.18 -3.63
N LEU A 68 11.42 -14.47 -4.81
CA LEU A 68 12.87 -14.36 -5.01
C LEU A 68 13.35 -12.92 -4.83
N LEU A 69 12.60 -11.94 -5.38
CA LEU A 69 12.92 -10.53 -5.22
C LEU A 69 12.79 -10.07 -3.77
N ASP A 70 11.76 -10.53 -3.05
CA ASP A 70 11.53 -10.24 -1.63
C ASP A 70 12.68 -10.75 -0.74
N VAL A 71 13.09 -12.00 -0.92
CA VAL A 71 14.24 -12.57 -0.20
C VAL A 71 15.52 -11.79 -0.51
N ALA A 72 15.77 -11.50 -1.79
CA ALA A 72 16.93 -10.72 -2.21
C ALA A 72 16.94 -9.32 -1.55
N ALA A 73 15.80 -8.63 -1.56
CA ALA A 73 15.66 -7.29 -1.01
C ALA A 73 15.96 -7.22 0.49
N HIS A 74 15.54 -8.23 1.26
CA HIS A 74 15.75 -8.25 2.71
C HIS A 74 17.12 -8.82 3.12
N ALA A 75 17.56 -9.93 2.51
CA ALA A 75 18.79 -10.60 2.92
C ALA A 75 20.05 -10.02 2.26
N ALA A 76 19.93 -9.39 1.08
CA ALA A 76 21.01 -8.76 0.32
C ALA A 76 20.60 -7.35 -0.15
N THR A 77 20.18 -6.50 0.79
CA THR A 77 19.60 -5.18 0.54
C THR A 77 20.48 -4.29 -0.34
N LEU A 78 21.77 -4.16 -0.01
CA LEU A 78 22.67 -3.25 -0.72
C LEU A 78 22.85 -3.65 -2.19
N GLU A 79 22.86 -4.95 -2.48
CA GLU A 79 23.03 -5.49 -3.83
C GLU A 79 21.73 -5.48 -4.63
N THR A 80 20.60 -5.59 -3.94
CA THR A 80 19.28 -5.64 -4.57
C THR A 80 18.70 -4.24 -4.78
N GLN A 81 19.05 -3.26 -3.96
CA GLN A 81 18.51 -1.90 -4.04
C GLN A 81 18.61 -1.28 -5.45
N PRO A 82 19.75 -1.32 -6.17
CA PRO A 82 19.82 -0.76 -7.52
C PRO A 82 18.80 -1.36 -8.49
N LEU A 83 18.55 -2.67 -8.37
CA LEU A 83 17.53 -3.35 -9.18
C LEU A 83 16.12 -2.89 -8.79
N LEU A 84 15.83 -2.71 -7.49
CA LEU A 84 14.52 -2.19 -7.05
C LEU A 84 14.26 -0.78 -7.59
N GLU A 85 15.29 0.07 -7.62
CA GLU A 85 15.20 1.42 -8.19
C GLU A 85 14.90 1.35 -9.70
N THR A 86 15.65 0.53 -10.45
CA THR A 86 15.43 0.28 -11.87
C THR A 86 14.00 -0.22 -12.14
N LEU A 87 13.55 -1.27 -11.44
CA LEU A 87 12.20 -1.81 -11.62
C LEU A 87 11.09 -0.79 -11.28
N THR A 88 11.33 0.09 -10.32
CA THR A 88 10.40 1.16 -9.96
C THR A 88 10.29 2.20 -11.08
N LEU A 89 11.43 2.67 -11.57
CA LEU A 89 11.50 3.83 -12.48
C LEU A 89 11.33 3.46 -13.96
N GLU A 90 11.85 2.31 -14.39
CA GLU A 90 11.91 1.94 -15.81
C GLU A 90 10.64 1.24 -16.30
N TYR A 91 10.27 1.54 -17.54
CA TYR A 91 9.17 0.87 -18.24
C TYR A 91 9.64 -0.44 -18.89
N GLY A 92 8.69 -1.34 -19.17
CA GLY A 92 8.95 -2.59 -19.90
C GLY A 92 9.01 -3.84 -19.03
N HIS A 93 9.19 -3.70 -17.72
CA HIS A 93 9.03 -4.81 -16.78
C HIS A 93 7.55 -5.11 -16.49
N LYS A 94 7.26 -6.36 -16.12
CA LYS A 94 5.91 -6.81 -15.77
C LYS A 94 5.35 -5.99 -14.59
N MET A 95 4.10 -5.55 -14.70
CA MET A 95 3.49 -4.62 -13.72
C MET A 95 3.50 -5.16 -12.29
N ASP A 96 3.27 -6.46 -12.11
CA ASP A 96 3.29 -7.09 -10.79
C ASP A 96 4.69 -7.00 -10.13
N ILE A 97 5.75 -7.15 -10.93
CA ILE A 97 7.13 -7.07 -10.45
C ILE A 97 7.50 -5.63 -10.10
N ARG A 98 7.07 -4.66 -10.93
CA ARG A 98 7.30 -3.24 -10.64
C ARG A 98 6.57 -2.78 -9.38
N THR A 99 5.34 -3.25 -9.21
CA THR A 99 4.53 -2.97 -8.01
C THR A 99 5.22 -3.54 -6.77
N GLU A 100 5.67 -4.78 -6.83
CA GLU A 100 6.37 -5.41 -5.71
C GLU A 100 7.72 -4.73 -5.41
N ALA A 101 8.53 -4.46 -6.44
CA ALA A 101 9.83 -3.81 -6.28
C ALA A 101 9.71 -2.47 -5.55
N MET A 102 8.69 -1.70 -5.89
CA MET A 102 8.39 -0.43 -5.24
C MET A 102 7.96 -0.62 -3.77
N LEU A 103 7.13 -1.61 -3.47
CA LEU A 103 6.73 -1.94 -2.09
C LEU A 103 7.93 -2.41 -1.25
N LEU A 104 8.83 -3.19 -1.83
CA LEU A 104 10.06 -3.66 -1.21
C LEU A 104 11.03 -2.50 -0.98
N LEU A 105 11.20 -1.60 -1.95
CA LEU A 105 12.05 -0.41 -1.81
C LEU A 105 11.62 0.43 -0.59
N GLY A 106 10.31 0.59 -0.38
CA GLY A 106 9.77 1.26 0.80
C GLY A 106 10.13 0.61 2.13
N GLN A 107 10.32 -0.72 2.15
CA GLN A 107 10.66 -1.49 3.36
C GLN A 107 12.16 -1.50 3.63
N VAL A 108 12.98 -1.74 2.59
CA VAL A 108 14.41 -2.03 2.77
C VAL A 108 15.32 -0.82 2.52
N ALA A 109 14.84 0.19 1.79
CA ALA A 109 15.57 1.44 1.54
C ALA A 109 14.66 2.68 1.75
N PRO A 110 14.20 2.95 2.99
CA PRO A 110 13.11 3.89 3.25
C PRO A 110 13.36 5.32 2.73
N ALA A 111 14.53 5.89 3.00
CA ALA A 111 14.88 7.24 2.55
C ALA A 111 14.88 7.34 1.01
N ARG A 112 15.39 6.30 0.35
CA ARG A 112 15.43 6.23 -1.11
C ARG A 112 14.05 6.07 -1.73
N ALA A 113 13.18 5.27 -1.11
CA ALA A 113 11.79 5.16 -1.52
C ALA A 113 11.04 6.49 -1.45
N VAL A 114 11.23 7.27 -0.37
CA VAL A 114 10.61 8.61 -0.25
C VAL A 114 11.06 9.52 -1.39
N GLU A 115 12.37 9.54 -1.68
CA GLU A 115 12.96 10.35 -2.73
C GLU A 115 12.43 10.01 -4.13
N LEU A 116 12.30 8.71 -4.44
CA LEU A 116 11.90 8.25 -5.77
C LEU A 116 10.38 8.23 -5.97
N ILE A 117 9.63 7.75 -4.98
CA ILE A 117 8.18 7.52 -5.11
C ILE A 117 7.40 8.81 -4.88
N GLY A 118 7.88 9.72 -4.02
CA GLY A 118 7.22 10.99 -3.72
C GLY A 118 6.91 11.82 -4.99
N PRO A 119 7.90 12.09 -5.86
CA PRO A 119 7.67 12.79 -7.12
C PRO A 119 6.67 12.07 -8.04
N LEU A 120 6.78 10.73 -8.16
CA LEU A 120 5.84 9.95 -8.98
C LEU A 120 4.40 10.11 -8.48
N LEU A 121 4.22 10.05 -7.16
CA LEU A 121 2.91 10.20 -6.53
C LEU A 121 2.36 11.63 -6.62
N ALA A 122 3.20 12.65 -6.71
CA ALA A 122 2.76 14.04 -6.96
C ALA A 122 2.29 14.25 -8.42
N THR A 123 2.76 13.44 -9.37
CA THR A 123 2.38 13.60 -10.78
C THR A 123 1.00 13.04 -11.10
N LYS A 124 0.43 13.52 -12.22
CA LYS A 124 -0.79 12.92 -12.79
C LYS A 124 -0.47 11.50 -13.26
N ARG A 125 -1.32 10.56 -12.89
CA ARG A 125 -1.16 9.14 -13.23
C ARG A 125 -1.09 8.90 -14.73
N THR A 126 -0.21 7.98 -15.13
CA THR A 126 -0.16 7.35 -16.46
C THR A 126 -0.52 5.86 -16.33
N SER A 127 -0.99 5.23 -17.41
CA SER A 127 -1.32 3.80 -17.42
C SER A 127 -0.11 2.87 -17.26
N THR A 128 1.10 3.42 -17.35
CA THR A 128 2.37 2.68 -17.30
C THR A 128 2.97 2.65 -15.89
N MET A 129 2.35 3.27 -14.89
CA MET A 129 2.79 3.22 -13.50
C MET A 129 1.98 2.19 -12.69
N PRO A 130 2.55 1.63 -11.60
CA PRO A 130 1.77 0.92 -10.60
C PRO A 130 0.56 1.74 -10.12
N ALA A 131 -0.47 1.06 -9.60
CA ALA A 131 -1.65 1.73 -9.06
C ALA A 131 -1.25 2.72 -7.93
N ASP A 132 -1.96 3.85 -7.84
CA ASP A 132 -1.65 4.92 -6.88
C ASP A 132 -1.72 4.38 -5.43
N GLU A 133 -2.56 3.38 -5.15
CA GLU A 133 -2.68 2.78 -3.82
C GLU A 133 -1.38 2.06 -3.38
N PHE A 134 -0.70 1.38 -4.32
CA PHE A 134 0.56 0.72 -4.03
C PHE A 134 1.69 1.73 -3.93
N MET A 135 1.70 2.76 -4.78
CA MET A 135 2.65 3.86 -4.69
C MET A 135 2.53 4.59 -3.34
N LEU A 136 1.31 4.93 -2.93
CA LEU A 136 1.04 5.55 -1.64
C LEU A 136 1.44 4.64 -0.47
N LYS A 137 1.15 3.33 -0.56
CA LYS A 137 1.57 2.36 0.45
C LYS A 137 3.09 2.32 0.60
N ALA A 138 3.82 2.19 -0.50
CA ALA A 138 5.28 2.16 -0.50
C ALA A 138 5.87 3.46 0.05
N TYR A 139 5.37 4.62 -0.41
CA TYR A 139 5.78 5.92 0.08
C TYR A 139 5.57 6.07 1.58
N ALA A 140 4.37 5.73 2.08
CA ALA A 140 4.08 5.81 3.51
C ALA A 140 4.94 4.86 4.37
N THR A 141 5.26 3.67 3.86
CA THR A 141 6.22 2.77 4.52
C THR A 141 7.62 3.38 4.56
N GLY A 142 8.07 3.96 3.44
CA GLY A 142 9.35 4.67 3.35
C GLY A 142 9.42 5.86 4.32
N CYS A 143 8.36 6.66 4.40
CA CYS A 143 8.24 7.76 5.36
C CYS A 143 8.39 7.27 6.81
N ALA A 144 7.73 6.17 7.18
CA ALA A 144 7.85 5.61 8.52
C ALA A 144 9.27 5.13 8.84
N GLY A 145 9.94 4.46 7.89
CA GLY A 145 11.31 4.00 8.08
C GLY A 145 12.38 5.09 8.01
N ALA A 146 12.08 6.23 7.37
CA ALA A 146 12.97 7.37 7.22
C ALA A 146 12.66 8.54 8.19
N ASP A 147 11.68 8.38 9.08
CA ASP A 147 11.17 9.42 9.98
C ASP A 147 10.76 10.72 9.24
N VAL A 148 10.08 10.57 8.10
CA VAL A 148 9.55 11.68 7.29
C VAL A 148 8.05 11.78 7.48
N ASP A 149 7.51 12.99 7.64
CA ASP A 149 6.06 13.21 7.75
C ASP A 149 5.34 12.89 6.42
N PRO A 150 4.45 11.87 6.39
CA PRO A 150 3.71 11.52 5.18
C PRO A 150 2.49 12.42 4.96
N VAL A 151 2.06 13.24 5.94
CA VAL A 151 0.79 13.97 5.91
C VAL A 151 0.64 14.89 4.68
N PRO A 152 1.65 15.66 4.25
CA PRO A 152 1.48 16.54 3.09
C PRO A 152 1.07 15.77 1.82
N MET A 153 1.72 14.64 1.55
CA MET A 153 1.40 13.79 0.41
C MET A 153 0.06 13.06 0.58
N LEU A 154 -0.26 12.62 1.81
CA LEU A 154 -1.56 12.03 2.10
C LEU A 154 -2.70 13.01 1.85
N VAL A 155 -2.54 14.28 2.21
CA VAL A 155 -3.53 15.32 1.92
C VAL A 155 -3.65 15.58 0.42
N ASP A 156 -2.53 15.68 -0.30
CA ASP A 156 -2.54 15.85 -1.75
C ASP A 156 -3.31 14.71 -2.43
N VAL A 157 -2.96 13.45 -2.12
CA VAL A 157 -3.64 12.29 -2.70
C VAL A 157 -5.12 12.25 -2.32
N ALA A 158 -5.46 12.47 -1.05
CA ALA A 158 -6.85 12.37 -0.58
C ALA A 158 -7.78 13.42 -1.22
N THR A 159 -7.28 14.65 -1.41
CA THR A 159 -8.07 15.79 -1.92
C THR A 159 -8.05 15.91 -3.44
N ASN A 160 -7.15 15.21 -4.13
CA ASN A 160 -7.01 15.26 -5.58
C ASN A 160 -7.97 14.30 -6.30
N ILE A 161 -8.99 14.85 -6.97
CA ILE A 161 -10.01 14.09 -7.71
C ILE A 161 -9.45 13.28 -8.90
N PHE A 162 -8.24 13.60 -9.38
CA PHE A 162 -7.58 12.90 -10.48
C PHE A 162 -6.79 11.67 -10.04
N LYS A 163 -6.68 11.43 -8.73
CA LYS A 163 -6.08 10.21 -8.17
C LYS A 163 -7.08 9.07 -8.15
N GLU A 164 -6.55 7.84 -8.23
CA GLU A 164 -7.39 6.64 -8.16
C GLU A 164 -8.16 6.58 -6.85
N GLN A 165 -9.43 6.17 -6.92
CA GLN A 165 -10.31 6.18 -5.76
C GLN A 165 -9.78 5.31 -4.62
N ALA A 166 -9.19 4.16 -4.92
CA ALA A 166 -8.57 3.29 -3.93
C ALA A 166 -7.44 3.99 -3.15
N ALA A 167 -6.59 4.74 -3.85
CA ALA A 167 -5.54 5.54 -3.23
C ALA A 167 -6.12 6.67 -2.37
N ARG A 168 -7.14 7.38 -2.85
CA ARG A 168 -7.85 8.42 -2.08
C ARG A 168 -8.45 7.83 -0.79
N HIS A 169 -9.10 6.66 -0.87
CA HIS A 169 -9.67 5.97 0.30
C HIS A 169 -8.59 5.58 1.30
N GLN A 170 -7.45 5.06 0.83
CA GLN A 170 -6.33 4.70 1.69
C GLN A 170 -5.69 5.93 2.34
N ALA A 171 -5.54 7.03 1.59
CA ALA A 171 -5.01 8.29 2.10
C ALA A 171 -5.88 8.85 3.22
N VAL A 172 -7.20 8.91 3.03
CA VAL A 172 -8.16 9.34 4.08
C VAL A 172 -8.10 8.45 5.31
N LYS A 173 -7.97 7.13 5.13
CA LYS A 173 -7.83 6.21 6.26
C LYS A 173 -6.56 6.49 7.05
N ARG A 174 -5.43 6.67 6.37
CA ARG A 174 -4.12 6.95 6.98
C ARG A 174 -4.07 8.32 7.64
N LEU A 175 -4.69 9.36 7.06
CA LEU A 175 -4.85 10.67 7.72
C LEU A 175 -5.51 10.54 9.11
N GLY A 176 -6.41 9.57 9.28
CA GLY A 176 -7.04 9.22 10.56
C GLY A 176 -6.08 8.72 11.64
N ASP A 177 -4.82 8.46 11.31
CA ASP A 177 -3.78 8.05 12.25
C ASP A 177 -2.82 9.23 12.59
N HIS A 178 -3.03 10.42 12.00
CA HIS A 178 -2.24 11.63 12.23
C HIS A 178 -3.09 12.78 12.79
N LYS A 179 -2.82 13.20 14.04
CA LYS A 179 -3.54 14.27 14.75
C LYS A 179 -3.06 15.69 14.41
N THR A 180 -2.55 15.90 13.20
CA THR A 180 -2.05 17.22 12.77
C THR A 180 -3.20 18.11 12.30
N ARG A 181 -3.01 19.43 12.39
CA ARG A 181 -3.98 20.41 11.87
C ARG A 181 -4.25 20.20 10.38
N LEU A 182 -3.22 19.87 9.61
CA LEU A 182 -3.33 19.65 8.16
C LEU A 182 -4.20 18.42 7.85
N SER A 183 -4.01 17.31 8.57
CA SER A 183 -4.87 16.12 8.46
C SER A 183 -6.33 16.45 8.80
N GLN A 184 -6.55 17.11 9.93
CA GLN A 184 -7.87 17.52 10.39
C GLN A 184 -8.61 18.42 9.37
N GLN A 185 -7.92 19.39 8.78
CA GLN A 185 -8.48 20.27 7.74
C GLN A 185 -8.85 19.48 6.47
N ALA A 186 -7.97 18.59 6.01
CA ALA A 186 -8.24 17.77 4.83
C ALA A 186 -9.44 16.84 5.06
N LEU A 187 -9.54 16.20 6.22
CA LEU A 187 -10.67 15.33 6.55
C LEU A 187 -12.00 16.07 6.59
N ARG A 188 -12.03 17.29 7.14
CA ARG A 188 -13.23 18.16 7.11
C ARG A 188 -13.62 18.53 5.68
N ALA A 189 -12.65 18.91 4.84
CA ALA A 189 -12.90 19.26 3.45
C ALA A 189 -13.48 18.07 2.65
N ILE A 190 -12.95 16.87 2.87
CA ILE A 190 -13.41 15.64 2.20
C ILE A 190 -14.81 15.24 2.69
N LEU A 191 -15.13 15.45 3.97
CA LEU A 191 -16.44 15.11 4.52
C LEU A 191 -17.59 15.86 3.81
N VAL A 192 -17.35 17.08 3.36
CA VAL A 192 -18.33 17.92 2.64
C VAL A 192 -18.16 17.91 1.11
N GLU A 193 -17.24 17.11 0.59
CA GLU A 193 -16.94 17.08 -0.85
C GLU A 193 -18.14 16.58 -1.67
N SER A 194 -18.55 17.37 -2.67
CA SER A 194 -19.69 17.07 -3.56
C SER A 194 -19.26 16.32 -4.83
N THR A 195 -18.44 15.28 -4.71
CA THR A 195 -18.00 14.44 -5.85
C THR A 195 -18.81 13.17 -6.03
N GLY A 196 -19.88 12.98 -5.26
CA GLY A 196 -20.71 11.76 -5.30
C GLY A 196 -20.04 10.53 -4.69
N ASN A 197 -18.82 10.64 -4.15
CA ASN A 197 -18.12 9.52 -3.52
C ASN A 197 -18.51 9.37 -2.05
N ALA A 198 -19.70 8.83 -1.80
CA ALA A 198 -20.21 8.60 -0.43
C ALA A 198 -19.25 7.73 0.41
N TYR A 199 -18.54 6.78 -0.20
CA TYR A 199 -17.62 5.92 0.54
C TYR A 199 -16.37 6.68 1.05
N LEU A 200 -15.81 7.58 0.25
CA LEU A 200 -14.72 8.47 0.68
C LEU A 200 -15.14 9.35 1.86
N ARG A 201 -16.35 9.92 1.80
CA ARG A 201 -16.93 10.74 2.87
C ARG A 201 -17.14 9.94 4.15
N ARG A 202 -17.59 8.68 4.06
CA ARG A 202 -17.70 7.76 5.20
C ARG A 202 -16.34 7.49 5.84
N LYS A 203 -15.30 7.28 5.03
CA LYS A 203 -13.93 7.15 5.54
C LYS A 203 -13.46 8.41 6.25
N ALA A 204 -13.78 9.59 5.71
CA ALA A 204 -13.44 10.86 6.36
C ALA A 204 -14.12 11.00 7.74
N ALA A 205 -15.42 10.70 7.84
CA ALA A 205 -16.13 10.69 9.12
C ALA A 205 -15.52 9.71 10.13
N GLN A 206 -15.19 8.49 9.69
CA GLN A 206 -14.52 7.47 10.53
C GLN A 206 -13.14 7.95 11.01
N SER A 207 -12.37 8.61 10.14
CA SER A 207 -11.06 9.19 10.48
C SER A 207 -11.19 10.41 11.41
N ILE A 208 -12.21 11.26 11.22
CA ILE A 208 -12.49 12.42 12.11
C ILE A 208 -12.68 11.96 13.55
N ARG A 209 -13.44 10.87 13.76
CA ARG A 209 -13.64 10.27 15.09
C ARG A 209 -12.33 9.91 15.80
N LYS A 210 -11.27 9.58 15.06
CA LYS A 210 -9.97 9.20 15.62
C LYS A 210 -9.08 10.41 15.97
N VAL A 211 -9.15 11.48 15.17
CA VAL A 211 -8.17 12.57 15.22
C VAL A 211 -8.66 13.86 15.88
N PHE A 212 -9.98 14.02 16.04
CA PHE A 212 -10.56 15.14 16.77
C PHE A 212 -10.92 14.73 18.20
N PRO A 213 -10.92 15.68 19.17
CA PRO A 213 -11.62 15.48 20.43
C PRO A 213 -13.09 15.09 20.21
N ARG A 214 -13.66 14.27 21.10
CA ARG A 214 -15.04 13.75 20.97
C ARG A 214 -16.05 14.88 20.74
N GLU A 215 -15.98 15.94 21.53
CA GLU A 215 -16.87 17.10 21.45
C GLU A 215 -16.82 17.78 20.08
N GLU A 216 -15.61 18.02 19.56
CA GLU A 216 -15.42 18.61 18.23
C GLU A 216 -15.91 17.68 17.11
N ALA A 217 -15.63 16.39 17.20
CA ALA A 217 -16.12 15.41 16.22
C ALA A 217 -17.66 15.39 16.19
N CYS A 218 -18.30 15.42 17.36
CA CYS A 218 -19.76 15.46 17.48
C CYS A 218 -20.35 16.75 16.91
N ALA A 219 -19.75 17.91 17.21
CA ALA A 219 -20.18 19.18 16.62
C ALA A 219 -20.16 19.13 15.08
N ILE A 220 -19.08 18.58 14.49
CA ILE A 220 -18.97 18.38 13.05
C ILE A 220 -20.09 17.46 12.53
N PHE A 221 -20.33 16.31 13.18
CA PHE A 221 -21.34 15.38 12.71
C PHE A 221 -22.76 15.97 12.78
N HIS A 222 -23.09 16.72 13.83
CA HIS A 222 -24.37 17.42 13.93
C HIS A 222 -24.54 18.48 12.83
N GLU A 223 -23.51 19.28 12.55
CA GLU A 223 -23.52 20.28 11.47
C GLU A 223 -23.80 19.61 10.11
N ILE A 224 -23.07 18.53 9.81
CA ILE A 224 -23.24 17.80 8.55
C ILE A 224 -24.62 17.16 8.45
N SER A 225 -25.15 16.60 9.54
CA SER A 225 -26.49 16.01 9.56
C SER A 225 -27.59 17.02 9.20
N GLN A 226 -27.41 18.30 9.52
CA GLN A 226 -28.36 19.36 9.21
C GLN A 226 -28.28 19.81 7.74
N LEU A 227 -27.08 19.80 7.17
CA LEU A 227 -26.82 20.30 5.81
C LEU A 227 -26.89 19.24 4.71
N GLU A 228 -26.77 17.97 5.07
CA GLU A 228 -26.77 16.88 4.09
C GLU A 228 -28.11 16.82 3.33
N ALA A 229 -28.09 16.37 2.09
CA ALA A 229 -29.29 16.09 1.28
C ALA A 229 -29.40 14.59 0.94
N ASP A 230 -28.29 13.88 0.82
CA ASP A 230 -28.26 12.44 0.53
C ASP A 230 -28.77 11.62 1.72
N LEU A 231 -29.89 10.91 1.52
CA LEU A 231 -30.55 10.13 2.57
C LEU A 231 -29.65 9.03 3.14
N ASN A 232 -28.86 8.36 2.29
CA ASN A 232 -27.98 7.27 2.73
C ASN A 232 -26.84 7.78 3.61
N PHE A 233 -26.29 8.95 3.28
CA PHE A 233 -25.25 9.59 4.07
C PHE A 233 -25.83 10.18 5.36
N LYS A 234 -27.04 10.75 5.34
CA LYS A 234 -27.75 11.17 6.56
C LYS A 234 -27.90 10.03 7.55
N LEU A 235 -28.39 8.87 7.11
CA LEU A 235 -28.55 7.70 7.97
C LEU A 235 -27.21 7.27 8.58
N PHE A 236 -26.16 7.23 7.76
CA PHE A 236 -24.81 6.94 8.24
C PHE A 236 -24.31 7.94 9.29
N VAL A 237 -24.51 9.25 9.08
CA VAL A 237 -24.10 10.28 10.05
C VAL A 237 -24.94 10.20 11.33
N ALA A 238 -26.23 9.90 11.24
CA ALA A 238 -27.09 9.68 12.39
C ALA A 238 -26.62 8.49 13.24
N ASP A 239 -26.25 7.37 12.59
CA ASP A 239 -25.66 6.23 13.29
C ASP A 239 -24.33 6.62 13.96
N MET A 240 -23.48 7.39 13.28
CA MET A 240 -22.23 7.90 13.87
C MET A 240 -22.46 8.81 15.08
N ILE A 241 -23.50 9.66 15.07
CA ILE A 241 -23.87 10.51 16.21
C ILE A 241 -24.31 9.64 17.39
N ARG A 242 -25.24 8.72 17.17
CA ARG A 242 -25.72 7.81 18.21
C ARG A 242 -24.58 6.99 18.83
N ASP A 243 -23.68 6.46 18.00
CA ASP A 243 -22.64 5.55 18.47
C ASP A 243 -21.42 6.27 19.10
N ASN A 244 -21.23 7.57 18.84
CA ASN A 244 -20.04 8.32 19.27
C ASN A 244 -20.34 9.50 20.20
N CYS A 245 -21.54 10.08 20.15
CA CYS A 245 -21.89 11.31 20.84
C CYS A 245 -22.83 11.08 22.01
N GLU A 246 -23.74 10.12 21.86
CA GLU A 246 -24.63 9.62 22.92
C GLU A 246 -23.96 8.49 23.73
#